data_AF-A0A250JYK4-F1
#
_entry.id   AF-A0A250JYK4-F1
#
_cell.length_a   1.000
_cell.length_b   1.000
_cell.length_c   1.000
_cell.angle_alpha   90.00
_cell.angle_beta   90.00
_cell.angle_gamma   90.00
#
_symmetry.space_group_name_H-M   'P 1'
#
loop_
_entity.id
_entity.type
_entity.pdbx_description
1 polymer ?
#
loop_
_entity_poly.entity_id
_entity_poly.type
_entity_poly.pdbx_seq_one_letter_code
_entity_poly.pdbx_strand_id
1 'polypeptide(L)'
;MISAEAPLASWFLAIAGTLFLLVIALPLLLMPLTWARWFGWRLPEGNNHLTIYFGRCLGAVALAIILTAARFVSRPGPAIFDLIGWVCAGMVVVHVWGALKKAQPVSETVEIAFYAVVGVVAMWIRFNALG
;
A
#
# COMPACT_ATOMS: atom_id res chain seq x y z
N MET A 1 -1.10 -13.83 16.25
CA MET A 1 -0.25 -15.05 16.21
C MET A 1 -0.08 -15.45 14.75
N ILE A 2 1.10 -15.92 14.36
CA ILE A 2 1.36 -16.42 13.00
C ILE A 2 0.69 -17.78 12.81
N SER A 3 0.09 -18.03 11.65
CA SER A 3 -0.56 -19.31 11.33
C SER A 3 0.47 -20.43 11.14
N ALA A 4 0.24 -21.59 11.76
CA ALA A 4 1.05 -22.79 11.53
C ALA A 4 0.70 -23.49 10.20
N GLU A 5 -0.55 -23.37 9.75
CA GLU A 5 -1.07 -24.02 8.54
C GLU A 5 -0.66 -23.25 7.27
N ALA A 6 -0.66 -21.92 7.33
CA ALA A 6 -0.28 -21.04 6.22
C ALA A 6 0.76 -20.00 6.66
N PRO A 7 1.98 -20.43 7.07
CA PRO A 7 2.97 -19.55 7.67
C PRO A 7 3.45 -18.46 6.71
N LEU A 8 3.65 -18.79 5.43
CA LEU A 8 4.07 -17.83 4.42
C LEU A 8 3.05 -16.70 4.23
N ALA A 9 1.77 -17.06 4.07
CA ALA A 9 0.68 -16.09 3.92
C ALA A 9 0.54 -15.21 5.16
N SER A 10 0.64 -15.81 6.35
CA SER A 10 0.58 -15.11 7.62
C SER A 10 1.73 -14.12 7.81
N TRP A 11 2.97 -14.54 7.52
CA TRP A 11 4.14 -13.67 7.57
C TRP A 11 4.07 -12.54 6.54
N PHE A 12 3.60 -12.84 5.33
CA PHE A 12 3.39 -11.82 4.31
C PHE A 12 2.44 -10.73 4.80
N LEU A 13 1.26 -11.10 5.34
CA LEU A 13 0.29 -10.14 5.88
C LEU A 13 0.88 -9.32 7.04
N ALA A 14 1.62 -9.97 7.94
CA ALA A 14 2.24 -9.29 9.09
C ALA A 14 3.30 -8.28 8.65
N ILE A 15 4.23 -8.68 7.78
CA ILE A 15 5.35 -7.85 7.34
C ILE A 15 4.87 -6.74 6.42
N ALA A 16 4.12 -7.07 5.36
CA ALA A 16 3.59 -6.09 4.42
C ALA A 16 2.64 -5.12 5.14
N GLY A 17 1.71 -5.64 5.95
CA GLY A 17 0.79 -4.81 6.72
C GLY A 17 1.50 -3.82 7.64
N THR A 18 2.57 -4.26 8.33
CA THR A 18 3.37 -3.38 9.19
C THR A 18 4.12 -2.32 8.39
N LEU A 19 4.74 -2.71 7.27
CA LEU A 19 5.46 -1.79 6.39
C LEU A 19 4.53 -0.70 5.85
N PHE A 20 3.40 -1.10 5.24
CA PHE A 20 2.42 -0.15 4.70
C PHE A 20 1.77 0.70 5.78
N LEU A 21 1.60 0.18 7.00
CA LEU A 21 1.09 0.96 8.13
C LEU A 21 2.03 2.12 8.47
N LEU A 22 3.31 1.81 8.66
CA LEU A 22 4.30 2.76 9.15
C LEU A 22 4.79 3.73 8.08
N VAL A 23 4.90 3.28 6.84
CA VAL A 23 5.50 4.07 5.75
C VAL A 23 4.43 4.82 4.95
N ILE A 24 3.22 4.27 4.81
CA ILE A 24 2.17 4.85 3.94
C ILE A 24 0.99 5.36 4.76
N ALA A 25 0.25 4.47 5.44
CA ALA A 25 -1.04 4.82 6.03
C ALA A 25 -0.95 5.87 7.14
N LEU A 26 -0.10 5.65 8.15
CA LEU A 26 0.04 6.61 9.26
C LEU A 26 0.64 7.95 8.82
N PRO A 27 1.73 8.00 8.02
CA PRO A 27 2.27 9.27 7.57
C PRO A 27 1.29 10.08 6.69
N LEU A 28 0.57 9.44 5.76
CA LEU A 28 -0.44 10.12 4.95
C LEU A 28 -1.63 10.62 5.78
N LEU A 29 -2.05 9.86 6.80
CA LEU A 29 -3.15 10.25 7.68
C LEU A 29 -2.79 11.40 8.61
N LEU A 30 -1.58 11.42 9.15
CA LEU A 30 -1.20 12.36 10.20
C LEU A 30 -0.44 13.58 9.65
N MET A 31 0.45 13.37 8.68
CA MET A 31 1.41 14.36 8.20
C MET A 31 1.69 14.28 6.68
N PRO A 32 0.66 14.39 5.82
CA PRO A 32 0.77 14.09 4.39
C PRO A 32 1.81 14.93 3.64
N LEU A 33 1.96 16.23 3.98
CA LEU A 33 2.96 17.09 3.33
C LEU A 33 4.40 16.78 3.76
N THR A 34 4.60 16.25 4.98
CA THR A 34 5.92 15.79 5.43
C THR A 34 6.28 14.49 4.74
N TRP A 35 5.33 13.56 4.66
CA TRP A 35 5.48 12.33 3.87
C TRP A 35 5.83 12.65 2.41
N ALA A 36 5.07 13.53 1.76
CA ALA A 36 5.31 13.90 0.36
C ALA A 36 6.73 14.45 0.15
N ARG A 37 7.26 15.25 1.10
CA ARG A 37 8.65 15.73 1.06
C ARG A 37 9.67 14.62 1.18
N TRP A 38 9.46 13.64 2.05
CA TRP A 38 10.36 12.47 2.17
C TRP A 38 10.42 11.68 0.87
N PHE A 39 9.30 11.59 0.16
CA PHE A 39 9.20 10.97 -1.16
C PHE A 39 9.61 11.92 -2.30
N GLY A 40 10.20 13.08 -2.02
CA GLY A 40 10.77 13.96 -3.04
C GLY A 40 9.75 14.75 -3.87
N TRP A 41 8.49 14.82 -3.43
CA TRP A 41 7.50 15.68 -4.05
C TRP A 41 7.87 17.16 -3.85
N ARG A 42 7.72 17.95 -4.92
CA ARG A 42 7.71 19.40 -4.82
C ARG A 42 6.34 19.84 -4.35
N LEU A 43 6.29 20.46 -3.17
CA LEU A 43 5.03 20.92 -2.60
C LEU A 43 4.52 22.16 -3.35
N PRO A 44 3.20 22.29 -3.57
CA PRO A 44 2.62 23.52 -4.09
C PRO A 44 2.91 24.71 -3.18
N GLU A 45 3.17 25.87 -3.79
CA GLU A 45 3.20 27.15 -3.09
C GLU A 45 1.75 27.64 -2.90
N GLY A 46 1.37 27.98 -1.67
CA GLY A 46 0.03 28.49 -1.35
C GLY A 46 -0.84 27.53 -0.53
N ASN A 47 -2.15 27.54 -0.79
CA ASN A 47 -3.13 26.81 0.01
C ASN A 47 -3.05 25.29 -0.23
N ASN A 48 -2.64 24.54 0.79
CA ASN A 48 -2.48 23.09 0.75
C ASN A 48 -3.65 22.29 1.37
N HIS A 49 -4.78 22.93 1.71
CA HIS A 49 -5.89 22.26 2.39
C HIS A 49 -6.46 21.08 1.60
N LEU A 50 -6.61 21.22 0.28
CA LEU A 50 -7.14 20.15 -0.56
C LEU A 50 -6.17 18.95 -0.64
N THR A 51 -4.87 19.21 -0.79
CA THR A 51 -3.83 18.17 -0.79
C THR A 51 -3.77 17.43 0.53
N ILE A 52 -3.83 18.15 1.65
CA ILE A 52 -3.89 17.56 3.00
C ILE A 52 -5.16 16.71 3.13
N TYR A 53 -6.32 17.22 2.70
CA TYR A 53 -7.58 16.50 2.76
C TYR A 53 -7.51 15.17 1.99
N PHE A 54 -7.06 15.19 0.72
CA PHE A 54 -6.93 13.96 -0.06
C PHE A 54 -5.89 12.99 0.52
N GLY A 55 -4.74 13.49 0.98
CA GLY A 55 -3.73 12.66 1.64
C GLY A 55 -4.29 11.95 2.87
N ARG A 56 -5.07 12.65 3.69
CA ARG A 56 -5.73 12.06 4.87
C ARG A 56 -6.79 11.04 4.50
N CYS A 57 -7.59 11.30 3.48
CA CYS A 57 -8.58 10.34 2.99
C CYS A 57 -7.91 9.05 2.51
N LEU A 58 -6.82 9.15 1.73
CA LEU A 58 -6.06 7.99 1.28
C LEU A 58 -5.44 7.24 2.47
N GLY A 59 -4.83 7.96 3.43
CA GLY A 59 -4.28 7.38 4.65
C GLY A 59 -5.33 6.63 5.48
N ALA A 60 -6.55 7.17 5.60
CA ALA A 60 -7.65 6.53 6.33
C ALA A 60 -8.14 5.25 5.63
N VAL A 61 -8.27 5.28 4.30
CA VAL A 61 -8.64 4.08 3.51
C VAL A 61 -7.55 3.01 3.63
N ALA A 62 -6.27 3.38 3.48
CA ALA A 62 -5.15 2.47 3.65
C ALA A 62 -5.13 1.85 5.06
N LEU A 63 -5.34 2.66 6.10
CA LEU A 63 -5.42 2.18 7.48
C LEU A 63 -6.56 1.17 7.66
N ALA A 64 -7.75 1.45 7.11
CA ALA A 64 -8.89 0.53 7.20
C ALA A 64 -8.60 -0.83 6.52
N ILE A 65 -7.95 -0.82 5.35
CA ILE A 65 -7.53 -2.03 4.64
C ILE A 65 -6.51 -2.81 5.49
N ILE A 66 -5.51 -2.13 6.06
CA ILE A 66 -4.47 -2.78 6.88
C ILE A 66 -5.05 -3.38 8.15
N LEU A 67 -5.92 -2.65 8.87
CA LEU A 67 -6.59 -3.18 10.06
C LEU A 67 -7.47 -4.39 9.71
N THR A 68 -8.12 -4.37 8.55
CA THR A 68 -8.87 -5.52 8.04
C THR A 68 -7.93 -6.69 7.78
N ALA A 69 -6.82 -6.47 7.06
CA ALA A 69 -5.82 -7.51 6.77
C ALA A 69 -5.19 -8.10 8.02
N ALA A 70 -4.96 -7.29 9.05
CA ALA A 70 -4.42 -7.72 10.34
C ALA A 70 -5.29 -8.80 11.01
N ARG A 71 -6.61 -8.76 10.81
CA ARG A 71 -7.55 -9.78 11.34
C ARG A 71 -7.36 -11.15 10.70
N PHE A 72 -6.77 -11.21 9.51
CA PHE A 72 -6.50 -12.45 8.78
C PHE A 72 -5.09 -13.00 9.02
N VAL A 73 -4.23 -12.32 9.80
CA VAL A 73 -2.86 -12.80 10.04
C VAL A 73 -2.86 -14.21 10.66
N SER A 74 -3.70 -14.49 11.65
CA SER A 74 -3.73 -15.80 12.30
C SER A 74 -4.41 -16.90 11.49
N ARG A 75 -5.30 -16.51 10.55
CA ARG A 75 -6.01 -17.42 9.67
C ARG A 75 -6.18 -16.78 8.29
N PRO A 76 -5.14 -16.81 7.45
CA PRO A 76 -5.17 -16.19 6.13
C PRO A 76 -6.24 -16.86 5.25
N GLY A 77 -6.87 -16.08 4.37
CA GLY A 77 -7.87 -16.59 3.44
C GLY A 77 -7.77 -15.90 2.08
N PRO A 78 -8.25 -16.50 0.99
CA PRO A 78 -8.02 -16.00 -0.37
C PRO A 78 -8.55 -14.57 -0.62
N ALA A 79 -9.68 -14.21 0.00
CA ALA A 79 -10.33 -12.91 -0.21
C ALA A 79 -9.47 -11.69 0.21
N ILE A 80 -8.65 -11.81 1.25
CA ILE A 80 -7.77 -10.69 1.65
C ILE A 80 -6.64 -10.48 0.64
N PHE A 81 -6.17 -11.57 0.01
CA PHE A 81 -5.15 -11.48 -1.03
C PHE A 81 -5.73 -10.95 -2.34
N ASP A 82 -7.00 -11.22 -2.66
CA ASP A 82 -7.69 -10.56 -3.78
C ASP A 82 -7.75 -9.05 -3.58
N LEU A 83 -8.14 -8.61 -2.38
CA LEU A 83 -8.15 -7.18 -2.05
C LEU A 83 -6.77 -6.56 -2.22
N ILE A 84 -5.72 -7.20 -1.70
CA ILE A 84 -4.33 -6.73 -1.84
C ILE A 84 -3.91 -6.70 -3.32
N GLY A 85 -4.29 -7.70 -4.10
CA GLY A 85 -4.04 -7.76 -5.54
C GLY A 85 -4.67 -6.59 -6.28
N TRP A 86 -5.95 -6.29 -6.00
CA TRP A 86 -6.64 -5.14 -6.59
C TRP A 86 -6.04 -3.81 -6.18
N VAL A 87 -5.65 -3.64 -4.92
CA VAL A 87 -4.95 -2.44 -4.45
C VAL A 87 -3.63 -2.27 -5.21
N CYS A 88 -2.81 -3.33 -5.31
CA CYS A 88 -1.52 -3.26 -6.00
C CYS A 88 -1.69 -2.95 -7.50
N ALA A 89 -2.66 -3.59 -8.17
CA ALA A 89 -2.95 -3.31 -9.57
C ALA A 89 -3.39 -1.84 -9.78
N GLY A 90 -4.27 -1.33 -8.91
CA GLY A 90 -4.68 0.07 -8.93
C GLY A 90 -3.52 1.04 -8.73
N MET A 91 -2.65 0.77 -7.76
CA MET A 91 -1.47 1.60 -7.49
C MET A 91 -0.48 1.57 -8.66
N VAL A 92 -0.22 0.41 -9.28
CA VAL A 92 0.60 0.33 -10.50
C VAL A 92 0.02 1.22 -11.60
N VAL A 93 -1.30 1.16 -11.85
CA VAL A 93 -1.94 2.00 -12.87
C VAL A 93 -1.77 3.49 -12.58
N VAL A 94 -2.03 3.91 -11.34
CA VAL A 94 -1.92 5.32 -10.92
C VAL A 94 -0.47 5.83 -11.08
N HIS A 95 0.52 5.04 -10.66
CA HIS A 95 1.92 5.45 -10.73
C HIS A 95 2.47 5.40 -12.16
N VAL A 96 2.05 4.44 -12.99
CA VAL A 96 2.38 4.44 -14.42
C VAL A 96 1.81 5.69 -15.09
N TRP A 97 0.56 6.04 -14.79
CA TRP A 97 -0.05 7.27 -15.30
C TRP A 97 0.74 8.51 -14.87
N GLY A 98 1.11 8.61 -13.59
CA GLY A 98 1.93 9.70 -13.06
C GLY A 98 3.30 9.79 -13.72
N ALA A 99 3.97 8.66 -13.95
CA ALA A 99 5.26 8.58 -14.63
C ALA A 99 5.16 9.03 -16.11
N LEU A 100 4.14 8.57 -16.84
CA LEU A 100 3.89 8.97 -18.24
C LEU A 100 3.65 10.48 -18.36
N LYS A 101 2.97 11.07 -17.36
CA LYS A 101 2.75 12.52 -17.28
C LYS A 101 3.93 13.30 -16.71
N LYS A 102 5.01 12.62 -16.28
CA LYS A 102 6.16 13.21 -15.58
C LYS A 102 5.73 14.07 -14.38
N ALA A 103 4.64 13.65 -13.72
CA ALA A 103 4.00 14.40 -12.64
C ALA A 103 4.53 14.00 -11.25
N GLN A 104 5.27 12.89 -11.16
CA GLN A 104 5.73 12.32 -9.90
C GLN A 104 7.27 12.25 -9.83
N PRO A 105 7.87 12.28 -8.62
CA PRO A 105 9.31 12.08 -8.44
C PRO A 105 9.78 10.64 -8.74
N VAL A 106 11.10 10.45 -8.76
CA VAL A 106 11.71 9.14 -9.10
C VAL A 106 11.33 8.04 -8.12
N SER A 107 11.25 8.36 -6.83
CA SER A 107 10.74 7.49 -5.75
C SER A 107 9.41 6.84 -6.12
N GLU A 108 8.42 7.62 -6.54
CA GLU A 108 7.09 7.16 -6.93
C GLU A 108 7.13 6.33 -8.22
N THR A 109 8.10 6.58 -9.10
CA THR A 109 8.33 5.74 -10.29
C THR A 109 8.90 4.37 -9.91
N VAL A 110 9.78 4.32 -8.90
CA VAL A 110 10.27 3.05 -8.33
C VAL A 110 9.12 2.28 -7.66
N GLU A 111 8.13 2.98 -7.09
CA GLU A 111 6.97 2.32 -6.49
C GLU A 111 6.15 1.47 -7.48
N ILE A 112 6.19 1.76 -8.79
CA ILE A 112 5.57 0.90 -9.81
C ILE A 112 6.07 -0.54 -9.69
N ALA A 113 7.40 -0.70 -9.64
CA ALA A 113 8.02 -2.02 -9.52
C ALA A 113 7.73 -2.64 -8.15
N PHE A 114 7.75 -1.82 -7.08
CA PHE A 114 7.43 -2.28 -5.73
C PHE A 114 6.00 -2.85 -5.64
N TYR A 115 4.98 -2.10 -6.07
CA TYR A 115 3.59 -2.57 -6.06
C TYR A 115 3.39 -3.76 -6.99
N ALA A 116 4.05 -3.79 -8.16
CA ALA A 116 3.99 -4.94 -9.06
C ALA A 116 4.54 -6.21 -8.38
N VAL A 117 5.70 -6.14 -7.71
CA VAL A 117 6.30 -7.27 -7.00
C VAL A 117 5.41 -7.71 -5.83
N VAL A 118 4.96 -6.78 -4.99
CA VAL A 118 4.07 -7.09 -3.85
C VAL A 118 2.77 -7.74 -4.35
N GLY A 119 2.17 -7.20 -5.41
CA GLY A 119 0.96 -7.75 -6.03
C GLY A 119 1.16 -9.14 -6.61
N VAL A 120 2.25 -9.37 -7.34
CA VAL A 120 2.59 -10.70 -7.89
C VAL A 120 2.82 -11.71 -6.77
N VAL A 121 3.55 -11.34 -5.71
CA VAL A 121 3.76 -12.22 -4.55
C VAL A 121 2.44 -12.52 -3.86
N ALA A 122 1.58 -11.52 -3.64
CA ALA A 122 0.27 -11.71 -3.03
C ALA A 122 -0.60 -12.69 -3.86
N MET A 123 -0.67 -12.50 -5.18
CA MET A 123 -1.45 -13.37 -6.06
C MET A 123 -0.83 -14.77 -6.17
N TRP A 124 0.49 -14.89 -6.15
CA TRP A 124 1.16 -16.18 -6.12
C TRP A 124 0.82 -16.95 -4.84
N ILE A 125 0.89 -16.31 -3.66
CA ILE A 125 0.47 -16.90 -2.38
C ILE A 125 -1.00 -17.31 -2.46
N ARG A 126 -1.85 -16.44 -2.98
CA ARG A 126 -3.28 -16.72 -3.13
C ARG A 126 -3.55 -18.01 -3.89
N PHE A 127 -2.90 -18.22 -5.04
CA PHE A 127 -3.21 -19.35 -5.92
C PHE A 127 -2.43 -20.63 -5.59
N ASN A 128 -1.29 -20.52 -4.90
CA ASN A 128 -0.40 -21.67 -4.66
C ASN A 128 -0.34 -22.10 -3.19
N ALA A 129 -0.69 -21.24 -2.23
CA ALA A 129 -0.64 -21.54 -0.80
C ALA A 129 -2.00 -21.49 -0.11
N LEU A 130 -3.02 -20.88 -0.73
CA LEU A 130 -4.38 -20.74 -0.20
C LEU A 130 -5.47 -21.20 -1.19
N GLY A 131 -5.05 -21.76 -2.33
CA GLY A 131 -5.91 -22.25 -3.42
C GLY A 131 -6.38 -23.68 -3.21
#